data_AF-F3G448-F1
#
_entry.id   AF-F3G448-F1
#
_cell.length_a   1.000
_cell.length_b   1.000
_cell.length_c   1.000
_cell.angle_alpha   90.00
_cell.angle_beta   90.00
_cell.angle_gamma   90.00
#
_symmetry.space_group_name_H-M   'P 1'
#
loop_
_entity.id
_entity.type
_entity.pdbx_description
1 polymer ?
#
loop_
_entity_poly.entity_id
_entity_poly.type
_entity_poly.pdbx_seq_one_letter_code
_entity_poly.pdbx_strand_id
1 'polypeptide(L)'
;MTVSDDKFTRQTLQRVTPLTANLFTLRTTRDPGFRFRAGQFARLGVTKADGTVVWRAYSMVSSPHDEFLEFFSIVVPDGEFTSELSRLREGDSLLVEKQAFGYLTLDRFVDGRDLWLLSTGTGVAPFLSILQDFEVWEKFERVILVYSVRESRELAYQQLIAELMQREYLAEYADKFLFLATVTREQHPGALNGRITQLIENGELERAAGI
;
A
#
# COMPACT_ATOMS: atom_id res chain seq x y z
N MET A 1 12.13 -24.19 -17.71
CA MET A 1 12.69 -24.40 -16.35
C MET A 1 11.53 -24.44 -15.39
N THR A 2 11.25 -25.61 -14.80
CA THR A 2 10.28 -25.75 -13.72
C THR A 2 10.72 -24.85 -12.58
N VAL A 3 9.91 -23.85 -12.24
CA VAL A 3 10.12 -23.06 -11.03
C VAL A 3 10.08 -24.08 -9.90
N SER A 4 11.18 -24.25 -9.16
CA SER A 4 11.20 -25.10 -7.98
C SER A 4 10.04 -24.67 -7.07
N ASP A 5 9.07 -25.56 -6.86
CA ASP A 5 7.86 -25.33 -6.04
C ASP A 5 8.21 -24.93 -4.60
N ASP A 6 9.49 -24.96 -4.22
CA ASP A 6 9.95 -24.61 -2.90
C ASP A 6 10.09 -23.09 -2.67
N LYS A 7 10.04 -22.27 -3.72
CA LYS A 7 10.29 -20.80 -3.61
C LYS A 7 9.04 -19.96 -3.35
N PHE A 8 7.85 -20.48 -3.62
CA PHE A 8 6.60 -19.73 -3.51
C PHE A 8 5.51 -20.59 -2.89
N THR A 9 4.40 -19.94 -2.55
CA THR A 9 3.17 -20.57 -2.11
C THR A 9 2.04 -20.14 -3.03
N ARG A 10 1.00 -20.97 -3.12
CA ARG A 10 -0.23 -20.65 -3.84
C ARG A 10 -1.22 -20.09 -2.84
N GLN A 11 -1.54 -18.81 -2.96
CA GLN A 11 -2.56 -18.16 -2.15
C GLN A 11 -3.85 -18.05 -2.93
N THR A 12 -4.98 -18.17 -2.26
CA THR A 12 -6.30 -18.03 -2.87
C THR A 12 -6.76 -16.58 -2.74
N LEU A 13 -7.23 -16.00 -3.83
CA LEU A 13 -7.88 -14.69 -3.82
C LEU A 13 -9.20 -14.79 -3.05
N GLN A 14 -9.25 -14.11 -1.90
CA GLN A 14 -10.46 -14.01 -1.07
C GLN A 14 -11.34 -12.84 -1.50
N ARG A 15 -10.74 -11.77 -2.02
CA ARG A 15 -11.46 -10.59 -2.50
C ARG A 15 -10.71 -9.88 -3.62
N VAL A 16 -11.45 -9.44 -4.62
CA VAL A 16 -10.95 -8.53 -5.67
C VAL A 16 -11.88 -7.33 -5.74
N THR A 17 -11.40 -6.14 -5.39
CA THR A 17 -12.25 -4.94 -5.34
C THR A 17 -11.80 -3.92 -6.40
N PRO A 18 -12.57 -3.73 -7.48
CA PRO A 18 -12.30 -2.65 -8.42
C PRO A 18 -12.62 -1.30 -7.78
N LEU A 19 -11.71 -0.33 -7.93
CA LEU A 19 -11.86 1.05 -7.44
C LEU A 19 -12.12 2.01 -8.59
N THR A 20 -11.37 1.88 -9.67
CA THR A 20 -11.58 2.61 -10.93
C THR A 20 -11.39 1.66 -12.11
N ALA A 21 -11.50 2.16 -13.35
CA ALA A 21 -11.21 1.37 -14.54
C ALA A 21 -9.82 0.70 -14.52
N ASN A 22 -8.84 1.32 -13.85
CA ASN A 22 -7.46 0.85 -13.82
C ASN A 22 -6.93 0.60 -12.40
N LEU A 23 -7.71 0.78 -11.33
CA LEU A 23 -7.26 0.58 -9.95
C LEU A 23 -8.09 -0.49 -9.28
N PHE A 24 -7.44 -1.39 -8.56
CA PHE A 24 -8.10 -2.48 -7.84
C PHE A 24 -7.25 -2.97 -6.67
N THR A 25 -7.91 -3.56 -5.68
CA THR A 25 -7.26 -4.22 -4.55
C THR A 25 -7.43 -5.72 -4.64
N LEU A 26 -6.46 -6.45 -4.08
CA LEU A 26 -6.43 -7.90 -4.05
C LEU A 26 -6.19 -8.34 -2.62
N ARG A 27 -7.12 -9.11 -2.05
CA ARG A 27 -6.91 -9.80 -0.77
C ARG A 27 -6.74 -11.28 -1.02
N THR A 28 -5.69 -11.87 -0.48
CA THR A 28 -5.43 -13.31 -0.55
C THR A 28 -5.37 -13.94 0.82
N THR A 29 -5.50 -15.26 0.87
CA THR A 29 -4.99 -16.03 2.02
C THR A 29 -3.51 -15.72 2.25
N ARG A 30 -3.04 -16.03 3.45
CA ARG A 30 -1.63 -15.92 3.83
C ARG A 30 -1.10 -17.29 4.26
N ASP A 31 0.07 -17.66 3.77
CA ASP A 31 0.77 -18.83 4.29
C ASP A 31 1.11 -18.62 5.78
N PRO A 32 0.80 -19.57 6.69
CA PRO A 32 1.05 -19.41 8.12
C PRO A 32 2.53 -19.21 8.49
N GLY A 33 3.47 -19.58 7.62
CA GLY A 33 4.90 -19.35 7.76
C GLY A 33 5.39 -18.03 7.13
N PHE A 34 4.56 -17.34 6.35
CA PHE A 34 4.95 -16.08 5.72
C PHE A 34 5.10 -14.97 6.77
N ARG A 35 6.30 -14.40 6.86
CA ARG A 35 6.65 -13.30 7.78
C ARG A 35 7.19 -12.14 6.97
N PHE A 36 6.79 -10.93 7.35
CA PHE A 36 7.27 -9.69 6.75
C PHE A 36 7.27 -8.57 7.79
N ARG A 37 8.00 -7.49 7.51
CA ARG A 37 7.94 -6.23 8.27
C ARG A 37 7.07 -5.23 7.53
N ALA A 38 6.35 -4.39 8.27
CA ALA A 38 5.52 -3.35 7.67
C ALA A 38 6.34 -2.47 6.70
N GLY A 39 5.77 -2.20 5.52
CA GLY A 39 6.42 -1.46 4.44
C GLY A 39 7.24 -2.30 3.45
N GLN A 40 7.43 -3.59 3.70
CA GLN A 40 8.02 -4.52 2.73
C GLN A 40 7.08 -4.84 1.55
N PHE A 41 7.63 -5.53 0.55
CA PHE A 41 6.91 -6.07 -0.60
C PHE A 41 7.13 -7.57 -0.77
N ALA A 42 6.19 -8.23 -1.45
CA ALA A 42 6.32 -9.61 -1.89
C ALA A 42 6.41 -9.65 -3.43
N ARG A 43 7.00 -10.70 -3.98
CA ARG A 43 6.90 -10.96 -5.42
C ARG A 43 5.69 -11.84 -5.69
N LEU A 44 4.78 -11.30 -6.48
CA LEU A 44 3.55 -11.96 -6.93
C LEU A 44 3.79 -12.56 -8.31
N GLY A 45 3.26 -13.76 -8.53
CA GLY A 45 3.39 -14.50 -9.78
C GLY A 45 2.03 -14.82 -10.38
N VAL A 46 1.88 -14.57 -11.67
CA VAL A 46 0.71 -14.96 -12.48
C VAL A 46 1.17 -15.89 -13.60
N THR A 47 0.38 -16.92 -13.89
CA THR A 47 0.66 -17.86 -14.97
C THR A 47 -0.03 -17.40 -16.25
N LYS A 48 0.74 -17.20 -17.31
CA LYS A 48 0.24 -16.87 -18.64
C LYS A 48 -0.39 -18.07 -19.33
N ALA A 49 -1.16 -17.82 -20.39
CA ALA A 49 -1.79 -18.87 -21.20
C ALA A 49 -0.79 -19.87 -21.83
N ASP A 50 0.46 -19.45 -22.06
CA ASP A 50 1.55 -20.30 -22.56
C ASP A 50 2.23 -21.15 -21.46
N GLY A 51 1.75 -21.06 -20.21
CA GLY A 51 2.28 -21.77 -19.05
C GLY A 51 3.49 -21.09 -18.39
N THR A 52 3.97 -19.95 -18.91
CA THR A 52 5.06 -19.21 -18.28
C THR A 52 4.57 -18.39 -17.09
N VAL A 53 5.41 -18.22 -16.07
CA VAL A 53 5.08 -17.40 -14.89
C VAL A 53 5.78 -16.06 -14.97
N VAL A 54 5.01 -14.97 -14.88
CA VAL A 54 5.55 -13.62 -14.79
C VAL A 54 5.46 -13.15 -13.35
N TRP A 55 6.55 -12.56 -12.85
CA TRP A 55 6.67 -12.09 -11.46
C TRP A 55 6.79 -10.57 -11.39
N ARG A 56 6.14 -9.94 -10.41
CA ARG A 56 6.26 -8.51 -10.11
C ARG A 56 6.26 -8.25 -8.61
N ALA A 57 6.96 -7.20 -8.20
CA ALA A 57 6.98 -6.74 -6.82
C ALA A 57 5.71 -5.96 -6.49
N TYR A 58 5.08 -6.27 -5.36
CA TYR A 58 3.92 -5.56 -4.83
C TYR A 58 4.08 -5.37 -3.33
N SER A 59 4.04 -4.11 -2.88
CA SER A 59 4.02 -3.79 -1.46
C SER A 59 2.77 -4.36 -0.79
N MET A 60 2.94 -4.90 0.41
CA MET A 60 1.80 -5.29 1.24
C MET A 60 1.12 -4.01 1.73
N VAL A 61 -0.21 -3.98 1.64
CA VAL A 61 -1.09 -3.02 2.28
C VAL A 61 -1.45 -3.48 3.69
N SER A 62 -1.63 -4.80 3.85
CA SER A 62 -2.01 -5.43 5.12
C SER A 62 -0.94 -5.25 6.20
N SER A 63 -1.38 -5.35 7.46
CA SER A 63 -0.50 -5.39 8.62
C SER A 63 0.31 -6.70 8.66
N PRO A 64 1.55 -6.70 9.18
CA PRO A 64 2.28 -7.94 9.52
C PRO A 64 1.51 -8.90 10.43
N HIS A 65 0.49 -8.42 11.14
CA HIS A 65 -0.34 -9.19 12.07
C HIS A 65 -1.63 -9.74 11.45
N ASP A 66 -1.98 -9.34 10.22
CA ASP A 66 -3.19 -9.83 9.55
C ASP A 66 -3.05 -11.29 9.10
N GLU A 67 -4.12 -12.07 9.17
CA GLU A 67 -4.17 -13.46 8.66
C GLU A 67 -4.32 -13.54 7.12
N PHE A 68 -4.36 -12.39 6.45
CA PHE A 68 -4.45 -12.25 5.00
C PHE A 68 -3.31 -11.37 4.47
N LEU A 69 -3.08 -11.42 3.16
CA LEU A 69 -2.25 -10.45 2.46
C LEU A 69 -3.15 -9.56 1.60
N GLU A 70 -2.92 -8.26 1.64
CA GLU A 70 -3.63 -7.31 0.78
C GLU A 70 -2.64 -6.51 -0.07
N PHE A 71 -2.96 -6.34 -1.35
CA PHE A 71 -2.15 -5.66 -2.34
C PHE A 71 -2.97 -4.62 -3.09
N PHE A 72 -2.31 -3.53 -3.50
CA PHE A 72 -2.92 -2.48 -4.30
C PHE A 72 -2.29 -2.44 -5.69
N SER A 73 -3.11 -2.59 -6.73
CA SER A 73 -2.64 -2.68 -8.10
C SER A 73 -3.25 -1.62 -9.00
N ILE A 74 -2.45 -1.22 -9.99
CA ILE A 74 -2.87 -0.45 -11.15
C ILE A 74 -2.76 -1.32 -12.40
N VAL A 75 -3.73 -1.23 -13.30
CA VAL A 75 -3.64 -1.81 -14.64
C VAL A 75 -2.74 -0.92 -15.47
N VAL A 76 -1.58 -1.45 -15.85
CA VAL A 76 -0.70 -0.81 -16.83
C VAL A 76 -1.12 -1.29 -18.23
N PRO A 77 -1.47 -0.39 -19.15
CA PRO A 77 -1.74 -0.76 -20.55
C PRO A 77 -0.57 -1.55 -21.13
N ASP A 78 -0.88 -2.65 -21.81
CA ASP A 78 0.10 -3.58 -22.40
C ASP A 78 1.07 -4.23 -21.38
N GLY A 79 0.77 -4.09 -20.08
CA GLY A 79 1.57 -4.67 -19.01
C GLY A 79 1.34 -6.18 -18.92
N GLU A 80 2.39 -6.97 -19.18
CA GLU A 80 2.30 -8.44 -19.20
C GLU A 80 1.76 -9.06 -17.89
N PHE A 81 2.07 -8.45 -16.75
CA PHE A 81 1.62 -8.93 -15.45
C PHE A 81 0.21 -8.46 -15.12
N THR A 82 -0.03 -7.15 -15.25
CA THR A 82 -1.29 -6.54 -14.84
C THR A 82 -2.46 -6.93 -15.74
N SER A 83 -2.18 -7.33 -16.99
CA SER A 83 -3.18 -7.86 -17.92
C SER A 83 -3.70 -9.24 -17.51
N GLU A 84 -2.85 -10.10 -16.94
CA GLU A 84 -3.28 -11.39 -16.39
C GLU A 84 -3.85 -11.22 -14.97
N LEU A 85 -3.24 -10.36 -14.15
CA LEU A 85 -3.69 -10.09 -12.79
C LEU A 85 -5.11 -9.52 -12.74
N SER A 86 -5.47 -8.64 -13.70
CA SER A 86 -6.81 -8.03 -13.77
C SER A 86 -7.91 -9.01 -14.19
N ARG A 87 -7.55 -10.19 -14.71
CA ARG A 87 -8.49 -11.26 -15.08
C ARG A 87 -8.82 -12.17 -13.90
N LEU A 88 -7.99 -12.17 -12.86
CA LEU A 88 -8.19 -13.00 -11.68
C LEU A 88 -9.43 -12.56 -10.89
N ARG A 89 -10.12 -13.54 -10.33
CA ARG A 89 -11.34 -13.38 -9.54
C ARG A 89 -11.18 -14.03 -8.18
N GLU A 90 -12.16 -13.80 -7.31
CA GLU A 90 -12.26 -14.54 -6.05
C GLU A 90 -12.29 -16.05 -6.31
N GLY A 91 -11.53 -16.80 -5.52
CA GLY A 91 -11.30 -18.23 -5.68
C GLY A 91 -10.08 -18.60 -6.53
N ASP A 92 -9.58 -17.70 -7.38
CA ASP A 92 -8.40 -17.98 -8.20
C ASP A 92 -7.11 -18.01 -7.38
N SER A 93 -6.06 -18.64 -7.94
CA SER A 93 -4.76 -18.75 -7.29
C SER A 93 -3.80 -17.64 -7.73
N LEU A 94 -3.13 -17.02 -6.77
CA LEU A 94 -2.02 -16.10 -6.95
C LEU A 94 -0.75 -16.71 -6.33
N LEU A 95 0.36 -16.68 -7.06
CA LEU A 95 1.64 -17.16 -6.53
C LEU A 95 2.28 -16.06 -5.69
N VAL A 96 2.77 -16.40 -4.51
CA VAL A 96 3.46 -15.46 -3.61
C VAL A 96 4.80 -16.08 -3.22
N GLU A 97 5.92 -15.44 -3.56
CA GLU A 97 7.23 -15.90 -3.09
C GLU A 97 7.25 -15.98 -1.56
N LYS A 98 7.88 -17.02 -0.99
CA LYS A 98 7.90 -17.26 0.47
C LYS A 98 8.65 -16.17 1.26
N GLN A 99 9.47 -15.38 0.57
CA GLN A 99 10.29 -14.32 1.16
C GLN A 99 9.71 -12.94 0.84
N ALA A 100 9.61 -12.10 1.87
CA ALA A 100 9.37 -10.66 1.71
C ALA A 100 10.69 -9.91 1.48
N PHE A 101 10.61 -8.80 0.76
CA PHE A 101 11.74 -7.99 0.31
C PHE A 101 11.51 -6.51 0.60
N GLY A 102 12.55 -5.71 0.40
CA GLY A 102 12.49 -4.25 0.53
C GLY A 102 13.00 -3.74 1.87
N TYR A 103 13.39 -2.47 1.85
CA TYR A 103 14.04 -1.76 2.95
C TYR A 103 13.27 -0.52 3.41
N LEU A 104 12.05 -0.31 2.91
CA LEU A 104 11.18 0.76 3.38
C LEU A 104 10.52 0.32 4.69
N THR A 105 11.35 0.20 5.73
CA THR A 105 11.00 -0.33 7.05
C THR A 105 11.48 0.66 8.11
N LEU A 106 10.79 0.71 9.25
CA LEU A 106 11.03 1.72 10.29
C LEU A 106 12.44 1.66 10.90
N ASP A 107 13.09 0.50 10.89
CA ASP A 107 14.47 0.32 11.36
C ASP A 107 15.52 1.05 10.52
N ARG A 108 15.13 1.64 9.38
CA ARG A 108 16.00 2.52 8.57
C ARG A 108 15.97 3.98 8.98
N PHE A 109 15.03 4.37 9.83
CA PHE A 109 14.87 5.74 10.27
C PHE A 109 15.35 5.87 11.71
N VAL A 110 15.97 7.01 12.02
CA VAL A 110 16.19 7.40 13.41
C VAL A 110 14.84 7.86 13.94
N ASP A 111 14.49 7.39 15.14
CA ASP A 111 13.32 7.88 15.88
C ASP A 111 13.36 9.41 15.95
N GLY A 112 12.20 10.05 15.95
CA GLY A 112 12.19 11.50 15.81
C GLY A 112 10.82 12.14 15.95
N ARG A 113 10.79 13.45 15.78
CA ARG A 113 9.56 14.24 15.95
C ARG A 113 8.54 13.92 14.85
N ASP A 114 8.92 14.12 13.59
CA ASP A 114 8.01 14.04 12.46
C ASP A 114 8.41 12.94 11.47
N LEU A 115 7.51 11.98 11.25
CA LEU A 115 7.61 11.02 10.15
C LEU A 115 6.71 11.44 8.99
N TRP A 116 7.31 11.80 7.85
CA TRP A 116 6.59 12.16 6.63
C TRP A 116 6.53 10.98 5.66
N LEU A 117 5.33 10.52 5.35
CA LEU A 117 5.03 9.42 4.44
C LEU A 117 4.48 9.98 3.12
N LEU A 118 5.37 10.29 2.18
CA LEU A 118 5.03 10.95 0.91
C LEU A 118 4.75 9.92 -0.20
N SER A 119 3.50 9.78 -0.63
CA SER A 119 3.09 8.77 -1.61
C SER A 119 2.35 9.33 -2.82
N THR A 120 2.44 8.61 -3.95
CA THR A 120 1.63 8.85 -5.15
C THR A 120 0.96 7.56 -5.60
N GLY A 121 -0.32 7.61 -6.00
CA GLY A 121 -1.04 6.48 -6.58
C GLY A 121 -0.96 5.19 -5.73
N THR A 122 -0.50 4.07 -6.31
CA THR A 122 -0.35 2.80 -5.57
C THR A 122 0.82 2.81 -4.58
N GLY A 123 1.70 3.80 -4.63
CA GLY A 123 2.82 3.97 -3.70
C GLY A 123 2.41 4.24 -2.24
N VAL A 124 1.13 4.41 -1.96
CA VAL A 124 0.58 4.50 -0.59
C VAL A 124 0.61 3.14 0.13
N ALA A 125 0.61 2.03 -0.62
CA ALA A 125 0.51 0.67 -0.08
C ALA A 125 1.46 0.36 1.10
N PRO A 126 2.79 0.55 0.98
CA PRO A 126 3.69 0.25 2.10
C PRO A 126 3.44 1.13 3.33
N PHE A 127 2.96 2.36 3.15
CA PHE A 127 2.64 3.25 4.25
C PHE A 127 1.38 2.83 4.99
N LEU A 128 0.38 2.30 4.29
CA LEU A 128 -0.79 1.71 4.94
C LEU A 128 -0.42 0.49 5.78
N SER A 129 0.58 -0.29 5.36
CA SER A 129 1.12 -1.38 6.18
C SER A 129 1.82 -0.83 7.43
N ILE A 130 2.66 0.20 7.28
CA ILE A 130 3.37 0.87 8.40
C ILE A 130 2.39 1.48 9.41
N LEU A 131 1.36 2.19 8.95
CA LEU A 131 0.40 2.88 9.81
C LEU A 131 -0.48 1.92 10.63
N GLN A 132 -0.58 0.65 10.23
CA GLN A 132 -1.31 -0.37 10.98
C GLN A 132 -0.44 -1.09 12.01
N ASP A 133 0.88 -0.87 12.00
CA ASP A 133 1.84 -1.40 12.96
C ASP A 133 1.96 -0.44 14.17
N PHE A 134 2.11 -0.97 15.38
CA PHE A 134 2.20 -0.14 16.59
C PHE A 134 3.54 0.60 16.67
N GLU A 135 4.61 0.04 16.09
CA GLU A 135 5.98 0.55 16.21
C GLU A 135 6.13 1.99 15.70
N VAL A 136 5.36 2.39 14.67
CA VAL A 136 5.42 3.75 14.13
C VAL A 136 4.93 4.80 15.13
N TRP A 137 3.97 4.45 15.97
CA TRP A 137 3.34 5.38 16.90
C TRP A 137 4.14 5.56 18.19
N GLU A 138 4.98 4.58 18.53
CA GLU A 138 5.95 4.70 19.63
C GLU A 138 7.17 5.53 19.24
N LYS A 139 7.66 5.36 18.01
CA LYS A 139 8.91 5.97 17.52
C LYS A 139 8.81 7.44 17.15
N PHE A 140 7.61 7.91 16.83
CA PHE A 140 7.40 9.25 16.31
C PHE A 140 6.37 10.04 17.13
N GLU A 141 6.65 11.33 17.34
CA GLU A 141 5.71 12.24 18.00
C GLU A 141 4.55 12.61 17.09
N ARG A 142 4.79 12.66 15.77
CA ARG A 142 3.80 12.93 14.74
C ARG A 142 4.09 12.14 13.47
N VAL A 143 3.03 11.62 12.87
CA VAL A 143 3.07 10.86 11.62
C VAL A 143 2.17 11.54 10.60
N ILE A 144 2.76 12.01 9.49
CA ILE A 144 2.06 12.72 8.42
C ILE A 144 2.00 11.83 7.18
N LEU A 145 0.81 11.35 6.83
CA LEU A 145 0.57 10.68 5.54
C LEU A 145 0.18 11.71 4.49
N VAL A 146 1.00 11.84 3.44
CA VAL A 146 0.67 12.63 2.26
C VAL A 146 0.35 11.68 1.11
N TYR A 147 -0.89 11.75 0.60
CA TYR A 147 -1.34 10.88 -0.48
C TYR A 147 -1.76 11.68 -1.71
N SER A 148 -0.94 11.59 -2.77
CA SER A 148 -1.15 12.29 -4.03
C SER A 148 -1.75 11.40 -5.10
N VAL A 149 -2.80 11.88 -5.76
CA VAL A 149 -3.43 11.21 -6.91
C VAL A 149 -3.71 12.18 -8.05
N ARG A 150 -4.10 11.66 -9.22
CA ARG A 150 -4.47 12.51 -10.36
C ARG A 150 -5.86 13.09 -10.19
N GLU A 151 -6.81 12.22 -9.91
CA GLU A 151 -8.24 12.54 -9.76
C GLU A 151 -8.71 12.03 -8.40
N SER A 152 -9.64 12.72 -7.75
CA SER A 152 -10.12 12.42 -6.40
C SER A 152 -10.67 10.99 -6.26
N ARG A 153 -11.29 10.45 -7.32
CA ARG A 153 -11.76 9.06 -7.39
C ARG A 153 -10.66 8.00 -7.26
N GLU A 154 -9.39 8.38 -7.41
CA GLU A 154 -8.24 7.49 -7.23
C GLU A 154 -7.74 7.45 -5.77
N LEU A 155 -8.29 8.28 -4.86
CA LEU A 155 -8.01 8.22 -3.43
C LEU A 155 -8.57 6.90 -2.83
N ALA A 156 -7.76 5.85 -2.94
CA ALA A 156 -8.05 4.53 -2.39
C ALA A 156 -7.88 4.49 -0.86
N TYR A 157 -8.46 3.48 -0.22
CA TYR A 157 -8.29 3.22 1.22
C TYR A 157 -8.70 4.36 2.18
N GLN A 158 -9.52 5.31 1.74
CA GLN A 158 -9.98 6.42 2.59
C GLN A 158 -10.67 5.93 3.87
N GLN A 159 -11.48 4.87 3.77
CA GLN A 159 -12.12 4.26 4.94
C GLN A 159 -11.09 3.72 5.93
N LEU A 160 -10.13 2.92 5.45
CA LEU A 160 -9.04 2.41 6.29
C LEU A 160 -8.29 3.55 6.99
N ILE A 161 -7.92 4.59 6.24
CA ILE A 161 -7.19 5.76 6.77
C ILE A 161 -8.01 6.48 7.85
N ALA A 162 -9.30 6.70 7.62
CA ALA A 162 -10.19 7.37 8.57
C ALA A 162 -10.46 6.54 9.84
N GLU A 163 -10.40 5.22 9.73
CA GLU A 163 -10.65 4.28 10.81
C GLU A 163 -9.38 3.89 11.59
N LEU A 164 -8.17 4.22 11.10
CA LEU A 164 -6.91 3.86 11.76
C LEU A 164 -6.91 4.24 13.24
N MET A 165 -7.22 5.51 13.55
CA MET A 165 -7.20 6.05 14.91
C MET A 165 -8.46 5.67 15.73
N GLN A 166 -9.41 4.96 15.13
CA GLN A 166 -10.58 4.42 15.84
C GLN A 166 -10.33 2.99 16.35
N ARG A 167 -9.23 2.35 15.93
CA ARG A 167 -8.83 1.04 16.42
C ARG A 167 -8.41 1.15 17.88
N GLU A 168 -8.90 0.24 18.72
CA GLU A 168 -8.68 0.27 20.17
C GLU A 168 -7.19 0.39 20.54
N TYR A 169 -6.31 -0.33 19.83
CA TYR A 169 -4.87 -0.32 20.07
C TYR A 169 -4.12 0.89 19.50
N LEU A 170 -4.80 1.78 18.75
CA LEU A 170 -4.22 3.01 18.19
C LEU A 170 -4.89 4.28 18.71
N ALA A 171 -6.02 4.16 19.43
CA ALA A 171 -6.83 5.30 19.85
C ALA A 171 -6.07 6.30 20.73
N GLU A 172 -5.10 5.83 21.51
CA GLU A 172 -4.24 6.70 22.34
C GLU A 172 -3.26 7.57 21.53
N TYR A 173 -3.03 7.23 20.27
CA TYR A 173 -2.13 7.96 19.36
C TYR A 173 -2.88 8.85 18.37
N ALA A 174 -4.19 9.03 18.54
CA ALA A 174 -5.05 9.74 17.59
C ALA A 174 -4.59 11.17 17.29
N ASP A 175 -3.98 11.85 18.27
CA ASP A 175 -3.43 13.20 18.15
C ASP A 175 -2.12 13.27 17.35
N LYS A 176 -1.44 12.14 17.17
CA LYS A 176 -0.18 12.05 16.41
C LYS A 176 -0.38 11.97 14.90
N PHE A 177 -1.57 11.57 14.43
CA PHE A 177 -1.78 11.29 13.02
C PHE A 177 -2.34 12.48 12.24
N LEU A 178 -1.71 12.80 11.11
CA LEU A 178 -2.24 13.74 10.14
C LEU A 178 -2.31 13.10 8.75
N PHE A 179 -3.47 13.22 8.11
CA PHE A 179 -3.66 12.82 6.72
C PHE A 179 -3.85 14.04 5.81
N LEU A 180 -3.01 14.16 4.79
CA LEU A 180 -3.08 15.19 3.76
C LEU A 180 -3.25 14.54 2.38
N ALA A 181 -4.44 14.69 1.81
CA ALA A 181 -4.68 14.32 0.41
C ALA A 181 -4.23 15.45 -0.53
N THR A 182 -3.71 15.11 -1.70
CA THR A 182 -3.51 16.07 -2.79
C THR A 182 -3.97 15.51 -4.13
N VAL A 183 -4.72 16.33 -4.88
CA VAL A 183 -5.29 15.97 -6.18
C VAL A 183 -4.71 16.92 -7.25
N THR A 184 -4.19 16.36 -8.34
CA THR A 184 -3.37 17.15 -9.29
C THR A 184 -4.10 17.61 -10.55
N ARG A 185 -5.29 17.06 -10.86
CA ARG A 185 -6.02 17.39 -12.10
C ARG A 185 -7.36 18.09 -11.90
N GLU A 186 -7.86 18.12 -10.67
CA GLU A 186 -9.13 18.76 -10.34
C GLU A 186 -9.10 19.33 -8.92
N GLN A 187 -10.02 20.25 -8.64
CA GLN A 187 -10.26 20.74 -7.30
C GLN A 187 -11.11 19.71 -6.55
N HIS A 188 -10.74 19.40 -5.31
CA HIS A 188 -11.48 18.49 -4.45
C HIS A 188 -11.55 19.05 -3.02
N PRO A 189 -12.75 19.20 -2.43
CA PRO A 189 -12.87 19.71 -1.07
C PRO A 189 -12.04 18.91 -0.07
N GLY A 190 -11.28 19.59 0.79
CA GLY A 190 -10.44 18.95 1.81
C GLY A 190 -9.12 18.37 1.31
N ALA A 191 -8.79 18.50 0.02
CA ALA A 191 -7.49 18.12 -0.53
C ALA A 191 -6.69 19.35 -0.99
N LEU A 192 -5.37 19.26 -0.91
CA LEU A 192 -4.47 20.19 -1.58
C LEU A 192 -4.54 20.00 -3.11
N ASN A 193 -4.14 21.02 -3.86
CA ASN A 193 -4.13 20.97 -5.33
C ASN A 193 -2.72 21.20 -5.87
N GLY A 194 -2.00 20.11 -6.17
CA GLY A 194 -0.65 20.21 -6.72
C GLY A 194 0.19 18.95 -6.51
N ARG A 195 1.31 18.86 -7.23
CA ARG A 195 2.28 17.78 -6.98
C ARG A 195 2.96 18.02 -5.63
N ILE A 196 3.29 16.94 -4.91
CA ILE A 196 3.98 17.03 -3.61
C ILE A 196 5.23 17.91 -3.69
N THR A 197 6.04 17.78 -4.75
CA THR A 197 7.25 18.60 -4.93
C THR A 197 6.94 20.10 -5.00
N GLN A 198 5.91 20.50 -5.73
CA GLN A 198 5.50 21.90 -5.85
C GLN A 198 4.95 22.42 -4.51
N LEU A 199 4.19 21.60 -3.79
CA LEU A 199 3.61 21.97 -2.50
C LEU A 199 4.67 22.12 -1.41
N ILE A 200 5.79 21.39 -1.51
CA ILE A 200 6.98 21.59 -0.68
C ILE A 200 7.68 22.90 -1.08
N GLU A 201 7.96 23.09 -2.37
CA GLU A 201 8.68 24.26 -2.87
C GLU A 201 8.00 25.59 -2.53
N ASN A 202 6.66 25.63 -2.51
CA ASN A 202 5.88 26.84 -2.18
C ASN A 202 5.44 26.90 -0.70
N GLY A 203 5.84 25.91 0.12
CA GLY A 203 5.52 25.80 1.54
C GLY A 203 4.04 25.51 1.86
N GLU A 204 3.20 25.18 0.88
CA GLU A 204 1.80 24.84 1.15
C GLU A 204 1.65 23.53 1.91
N LEU A 205 2.56 22.57 1.68
CA LEU A 205 2.50 21.29 2.36
C LEU A 205 2.81 21.44 3.85
N GLU A 206 3.86 22.19 4.21
CA GLU A 206 4.20 22.49 5.60
C GLU A 206 3.08 23.27 6.29
N ARG A 207 2.55 24.31 5.64
CA ARG A 207 1.42 25.08 6.19
C ARG A 207 0.19 24.20 6.44
N ALA A 208 -0.13 23.29 5.52
CA ALA A 208 -1.22 22.34 5.69
C ALA A 208 -0.95 21.34 6.83
N ALA A 209 0.32 21.02 7.07
CA ALA A 209 0.74 20.19 8.20
C ALA A 209 0.86 20.95 9.53
N GLY A 210 0.68 22.27 9.54
CA GLY A 210 0.87 23.11 10.73
C GLY A 210 2.34 23.19 11.17
N ILE A 211 3.27 23.17 10.21
CA ILE A 211 4.71 23.40 10.41
C ILE A 211 5.11 24.76 9.86
#